data_AF-A0A2P8KBS4-F1
#
_entry.id   AF-A0A2P8KBS4-F1
#
_cell.length_a   1.000
_cell.length_b   1.000
_cell.length_c   1.000
_cell.angle_alpha   90.00
_cell.angle_beta   90.00
_cell.angle_gamma   90.00
#
_symmetry.space_group_name_H-M   'P 1'
#
loop_
_entity.id
_entity.type
_entity.pdbx_description
1 polymer ?
#
loop_
_entity_poly.entity_id
_entity_poly.type
_entity_poly.pdbx_seq_one_letter_code
_entity_poly.pdbx_strand_id
1 'polypeptide(L)'
;MPPQQLDIFDHSRDTVLCNDVAAALERHDPVSARSAWGTFADAFPNHESLAPLGVLVDALEQRMAAPFQDHDAMHDARRALSELIEPAAVRILGKRSAAAWLDPLWREMAQRAAPLPFRPERSDDHAAPLWLRAGDWSAASDAIARIESWRRIPAPLAWMAEARYRVHDLDGAWGLLAELAWLSAERFDQLTKRLADPLLERLRKAFDATFEGHGDVRDLAWFPAWVLTEKPGLSRQLGEAQRCLHTEPEQAMRLLLELLGLERQGRHHDVVARRKALRDAHPSLYAAYLKTR
;
A
#
# COMPACT_ATOMS: atom_id res chain seq x y z
N MET A 1 16.38 22.12 -53.45
CA MET A 1 15.84 21.61 -52.17
C MET A 1 15.10 20.32 -52.47
N PRO A 2 15.67 19.16 -52.12
CA PRO A 2 15.04 17.87 -52.33
C PRO A 2 13.91 17.65 -51.31
N PRO A 3 12.90 16.83 -51.63
CA PRO A 3 11.63 16.82 -50.93
C PRO A 3 11.69 15.98 -49.65
N GLN A 4 11.03 16.52 -48.61
CA GLN A 4 10.79 15.98 -47.28
C GLN A 4 9.77 14.83 -47.32
N GLN A 5 10.04 13.81 -48.13
CA GLN A 5 9.14 12.68 -48.40
C GLN A 5 9.72 11.31 -48.00
N LEU A 6 10.99 11.28 -47.57
CA LEU A 6 11.69 10.08 -47.08
C LEU A 6 11.47 9.82 -45.58
N ASP A 7 11.17 10.85 -44.77
CA ASP A 7 11.01 10.70 -43.32
C ASP A 7 9.72 9.97 -42.90
N ILE A 8 8.63 10.08 -43.68
CA ILE A 8 7.32 9.57 -43.25
C ILE A 8 7.23 8.03 -43.28
N PHE A 9 8.00 7.38 -44.16
CA PHE A 9 7.99 5.91 -44.29
C PHE A 9 8.96 5.25 -43.31
N ASP A 10 10.09 5.89 -43.02
CA ASP A 10 11.02 5.42 -41.99
C ASP A 10 10.40 5.57 -40.60
N HIS A 11 9.69 6.67 -40.33
CA HIS A 11 8.88 6.88 -39.11
C HIS A 11 7.64 5.99 -39.03
N SER A 12 7.23 5.38 -40.15
CA SER A 12 6.18 4.38 -40.15
C SER A 12 6.75 2.99 -39.88
N ARG A 13 7.97 2.69 -40.33
CA ARG A 13 8.59 1.38 -40.21
C ARG A 13 9.19 1.14 -38.82
N ASP A 14 9.84 2.14 -38.22
CA ASP A 14 10.30 2.09 -36.83
C ASP A 14 9.12 1.89 -35.86
N THR A 15 8.02 2.60 -36.08
CA THR A 15 6.80 2.53 -35.28
C THR A 15 6.16 1.14 -35.41
N VAL A 16 6.07 0.59 -36.63
CA VAL A 16 5.55 -0.77 -36.84
C VAL A 16 6.41 -1.80 -36.12
N LEU A 17 7.73 -1.79 -36.32
CA LEU A 17 8.61 -2.77 -35.68
C LEU A 17 8.65 -2.60 -34.15
N CYS A 18 8.62 -1.38 -33.63
CA CYS A 18 8.51 -1.11 -32.21
C CYS A 18 7.19 -1.64 -31.63
N ASN A 19 6.08 -1.46 -32.35
CA ASN A 19 4.77 -1.98 -31.96
C ASN A 19 4.73 -3.51 -32.00
N ASP A 20 5.43 -4.16 -32.93
CA ASP A 20 5.54 -5.62 -32.98
C ASP A 20 6.22 -6.18 -31.72
N VAL A 21 7.28 -5.51 -31.24
CA VAL A 21 7.91 -5.86 -29.95
C VAL A 21 6.93 -5.66 -28.80
N ALA A 22 6.26 -4.50 -28.74
CA ALA A 22 5.28 -4.21 -27.69
C ALA A 22 4.14 -5.23 -27.67
N ALA A 23 3.59 -5.62 -28.82
CA ALA A 23 2.53 -6.61 -28.93
C ALA A 23 2.98 -8.04 -28.52
N ALA A 24 4.26 -8.39 -28.73
CA ALA A 24 4.81 -9.64 -28.22
C ALA A 24 5.02 -9.59 -26.69
N LEU A 25 5.48 -8.46 -26.16
CA LEU A 25 5.62 -8.22 -24.73
C LEU A 25 4.28 -8.29 -24.01
N GLU A 26 3.22 -7.66 -24.53
CA GLU A 26 1.87 -7.71 -23.96
C GLU A 26 1.33 -9.15 -23.85
N ARG A 27 1.67 -10.00 -24.82
CA ARG A 27 1.32 -11.43 -24.83
C ARG A 27 2.19 -12.29 -23.90
N HIS A 28 3.20 -11.70 -23.25
CA HIS A 28 4.18 -12.39 -22.42
C HIS A 28 4.88 -13.55 -23.15
N ASP A 29 5.14 -13.38 -24.45
CA ASP A 29 5.82 -14.36 -25.29
C ASP A 29 7.30 -13.97 -25.45
N PRO A 30 8.21 -14.55 -24.64
CA PRO A 30 9.63 -14.17 -24.67
C PRO A 30 10.29 -14.46 -26.02
N VAL A 31 9.89 -15.56 -26.69
CA VAL A 31 10.51 -15.98 -27.95
C VAL A 31 10.14 -15.01 -29.06
N SER A 32 8.85 -14.70 -29.20
CA SER A 32 8.39 -13.71 -30.19
C SER A 32 8.93 -12.31 -29.87
N ALA A 33 8.99 -11.93 -28.59
CA ALA A 33 9.49 -10.62 -28.19
C ALA A 33 10.98 -10.46 -28.50
N ARG A 34 11.82 -11.48 -28.26
CA ARG A 34 13.24 -11.47 -28.62
C ARG A 34 13.46 -11.41 -30.12
N SER A 35 12.71 -12.19 -30.89
CA SER A 35 12.81 -12.18 -32.36
C SER A 35 12.42 -10.83 -32.96
N ALA A 36 11.32 -10.24 -32.48
CA ALA A 36 10.87 -8.91 -32.92
C ALA A 36 11.88 -7.83 -32.50
N TRP A 37 12.42 -7.92 -31.27
CA TRP A 37 13.42 -6.98 -30.77
C TRP A 37 14.71 -7.04 -31.58
N GLY A 38 15.20 -8.23 -31.94
CA GLY A 38 16.38 -8.37 -32.81
C GLY A 38 16.16 -7.74 -34.19
N THR A 39 14.99 -7.95 -34.78
CA THR A 39 14.62 -7.33 -36.07
C THR A 39 14.59 -5.80 -35.97
N PHE A 40 14.06 -5.26 -34.86
CA PHE A 40 14.06 -3.83 -34.60
C PHE A 40 15.47 -3.27 -34.34
N ALA A 41 16.30 -4.00 -33.59
CA ALA A 41 17.69 -3.64 -33.28
C ALA A 41 18.54 -3.54 -34.54
N ASP A 42 18.42 -4.51 -35.45
CA ASP A 42 19.14 -4.56 -36.71
C ASP A 42 18.73 -3.41 -37.65
N ALA A 43 17.44 -3.08 -37.66
CA ALA A 43 16.91 -2.00 -38.50
C ALA A 43 17.19 -0.60 -37.93
N PHE A 44 17.16 -0.44 -36.61
CA PHE A 44 17.24 0.86 -35.91
C PHE A 44 18.15 0.82 -34.67
N PRO A 45 19.47 0.62 -34.84
CA PRO A 45 20.40 0.37 -33.72
C PRO A 45 20.56 1.54 -32.75
N ASN A 46 20.23 2.77 -33.16
CA ASN A 46 20.37 3.97 -32.35
C ASN A 46 19.02 4.49 -31.79
N HIS A 47 17.93 3.73 -31.95
CA HIS A 47 16.62 4.18 -31.50
C HIS A 47 16.51 4.18 -29.97
N GLU A 48 15.93 5.25 -29.41
CA GLU A 48 15.82 5.43 -27.95
C GLU A 48 15.02 4.35 -27.19
N SER A 49 14.13 3.64 -27.89
CA SER A 49 13.28 2.58 -27.32
C SER A 49 14.00 1.24 -27.25
N LEU A 50 15.15 1.10 -27.91
CA LEU A 50 15.84 -0.19 -28.01
C LEU A 50 16.26 -0.74 -26.65
N ALA A 51 16.87 0.11 -25.81
CA ALA A 51 17.31 -0.24 -24.47
C ALA A 51 16.14 -0.62 -23.53
N PRO A 52 15.08 0.21 -23.36
CA PRO A 52 13.96 -0.18 -22.51
C PRO A 52 13.20 -1.39 -23.05
N LEU A 53 13.06 -1.57 -24.37
CA LEU A 53 12.48 -2.81 -24.92
C LEU A 53 13.34 -4.03 -24.57
N GLY A 54 14.67 -3.93 -24.67
CA GLY A 54 15.60 -4.99 -24.31
C GLY A 54 15.44 -5.43 -22.84
N VAL A 55 15.33 -4.47 -21.93
CA VAL A 55 15.06 -4.75 -20.49
C VAL A 55 13.79 -5.57 -20.30
N LEU A 56 12.71 -5.26 -21.04
CA LEU A 56 11.44 -5.98 -20.90
C LEU A 56 11.51 -7.39 -21.50
N VAL A 57 12.23 -7.57 -22.61
CA VAL A 57 12.45 -8.90 -23.20
C VAL A 57 13.29 -9.76 -22.26
N ASP A 58 14.40 -9.22 -21.75
CA ASP A 58 15.27 -9.90 -20.77
C ASP A 58 14.48 -10.33 -19.53
N ALA A 59 13.59 -9.47 -19.03
CA ALA A 59 12.74 -9.76 -17.89
C ALA A 59 11.80 -10.96 -18.13
N LEU A 60 11.25 -11.12 -19.35
CA LEU A 60 10.41 -12.28 -19.67
C LEU A 60 11.21 -13.57 -19.81
N GLU A 61 12.41 -13.50 -20.39
CA GLU A 61 13.28 -14.66 -20.57
C GLU A 61 13.87 -15.19 -19.25
N GLN A 62 14.13 -14.29 -18.30
CA GLN A 62 14.72 -14.62 -17.00
C GLN A 62 13.67 -15.07 -15.96
N ARG A 63 12.43 -15.31 -16.37
CA ARG A 63 11.39 -15.82 -15.46
C ARG A 63 11.77 -17.20 -14.93
N MET A 64 11.66 -17.34 -13.62
CA MET A 64 11.98 -18.57 -12.91
C MET A 64 10.83 -18.96 -12.00
N ALA A 65 10.47 -20.24 -11.96
CA ALA A 65 9.50 -20.76 -11.00
C ALA A 65 10.13 -21.16 -9.65
N ALA A 66 11.46 -21.31 -9.61
CA ALA A 66 12.16 -21.78 -8.41
C ALA A 66 12.08 -20.73 -7.28
N PRO A 67 11.81 -21.16 -6.03
CA PRO A 67 11.86 -20.29 -4.87
C PRO A 67 13.20 -19.58 -4.72
N PHE A 68 13.19 -18.41 -4.08
CA PHE A 68 14.42 -17.73 -3.72
C PHE A 68 15.20 -18.53 -2.68
N GLN A 69 16.52 -18.60 -2.85
CA GLN A 69 17.41 -19.31 -1.92
C GLN A 69 17.54 -18.56 -0.58
N ASP A 70 17.61 -17.23 -0.66
CA ASP A 70 17.77 -16.35 0.49
C ASP A 70 17.14 -14.97 0.24
N HIS A 71 17.28 -14.08 1.22
CA HIS A 71 16.75 -12.72 1.14
C HIS A 71 17.59 -11.79 0.25
N ASP A 72 18.86 -12.08 0.01
CA ASP A 72 19.69 -11.23 -0.85
C ASP A 72 19.27 -11.44 -2.32
N ALA A 73 19.09 -12.70 -2.75
CA ALA A 73 18.56 -13.04 -4.06
C ALA A 73 17.15 -12.45 -4.30
N MET A 74 16.31 -12.47 -3.26
CA MET A 74 14.99 -11.82 -3.32
C MET A 74 15.11 -10.30 -3.44
N HIS A 75 15.96 -9.69 -2.61
CA HIS A 75 16.18 -8.24 -2.60
C HIS A 75 16.65 -7.73 -3.95
N ASP A 76 17.64 -8.40 -4.54
CA ASP A 76 18.19 -8.04 -5.85
C ASP A 76 17.12 -8.16 -6.96
N ALA A 77 16.33 -9.24 -6.95
CA ALA A 77 15.24 -9.42 -7.90
C ALA A 77 14.16 -8.34 -7.74
N ARG A 78 13.78 -8.00 -6.51
CA ARG A 78 12.81 -6.92 -6.24
C ARG A 78 13.34 -5.57 -6.69
N ARG A 79 14.61 -5.27 -6.44
CA ARG A 79 15.25 -4.03 -6.91
C ARG A 79 15.30 -3.95 -8.42
N ALA A 80 15.69 -5.03 -9.10
CA ALA A 80 15.67 -5.07 -10.57
C ALA A 80 14.25 -4.80 -11.12
N LEU A 81 13.22 -5.39 -10.51
CA LEU A 81 11.84 -5.17 -10.94
C LEU A 81 11.38 -3.72 -10.72
N SER A 82 11.66 -3.13 -9.55
CA SER A 82 11.24 -1.75 -9.23
C SER A 82 12.08 -0.65 -9.88
N GLU A 83 13.40 -0.83 -10.01
CA GLU A 83 14.33 0.23 -10.42
C GLU A 83 14.63 0.20 -11.92
N LEU A 84 14.47 -0.93 -12.59
CA LEU A 84 14.79 -1.09 -14.01
C LEU A 84 13.56 -1.47 -14.86
N ILE A 85 12.89 -2.56 -14.49
CA ILE A 85 11.83 -3.14 -15.32
C ILE A 85 10.55 -2.29 -15.28
N GLU A 86 10.09 -1.87 -14.09
CA GLU A 86 8.88 -1.05 -13.96
C GLU A 86 8.99 0.30 -14.70
N PRO A 87 10.08 1.08 -14.55
CA PRO A 87 10.27 2.31 -15.34
C PRO A 87 10.30 2.06 -16.85
N ALA A 88 10.94 0.97 -17.31
CA ALA A 88 10.96 0.59 -18.72
C ALA A 88 9.54 0.24 -19.22
N ALA A 89 8.77 -0.51 -18.44
CA ALA A 89 7.40 -0.90 -18.77
C ALA A 89 6.50 0.34 -18.89
N VAL A 90 6.60 1.28 -17.94
CA VAL A 90 5.85 2.54 -17.97
C VAL A 90 6.22 3.38 -19.19
N ARG A 91 7.51 3.42 -19.55
CA ARG A 91 7.98 4.18 -20.73
C ARG A 91 7.46 3.61 -22.05
N ILE A 92 7.45 2.30 -22.20
CA ILE A 92 7.07 1.62 -23.46
C ILE A 92 5.56 1.43 -23.58
N LEU A 93 4.92 0.91 -22.54
CA LEU A 93 3.51 0.47 -22.58
C LEU A 93 2.56 1.55 -22.04
N GLY A 94 3.09 2.57 -21.37
CA GLY A 94 2.31 3.54 -20.62
C GLY A 94 1.81 2.98 -19.28
N LYS A 95 1.48 3.88 -18.35
CA LYS A 95 1.22 3.54 -16.93
C LYS A 95 0.17 2.43 -16.72
N ARG A 96 -0.92 2.45 -17.49
CA ARG A 96 -2.02 1.48 -17.33
C ARG A 96 -1.64 0.09 -17.84
N SER A 97 -1.11 -0.01 -19.06
CA SER A 97 -0.72 -1.30 -19.63
C SER A 97 0.52 -1.87 -18.93
N ALA A 98 1.44 -1.02 -18.48
CA ALA A 98 2.57 -1.43 -17.66
C ALA A 98 2.12 -2.10 -16.35
N ALA A 99 1.12 -1.57 -15.66
CA ALA A 99 0.59 -2.22 -14.45
C ALA A 99 0.06 -3.63 -14.75
N ALA A 100 -0.79 -3.77 -15.77
CA ALA A 100 -1.33 -5.07 -16.16
C ALA A 100 -0.24 -6.06 -16.62
N TRP A 101 0.83 -5.56 -17.25
CA TRP A 101 1.97 -6.36 -17.67
C TRP A 101 2.87 -6.78 -16.49
N LEU A 102 3.07 -5.91 -15.49
CA LEU A 102 3.88 -6.20 -14.31
C LEU A 102 3.18 -7.13 -13.31
N ASP A 103 1.85 -7.16 -13.28
CA ASP A 103 1.06 -7.99 -12.37
C ASP A 103 1.56 -9.45 -12.27
N PRO A 104 1.69 -10.22 -13.38
CA PRO A 104 2.20 -11.59 -13.30
C PRO A 104 3.64 -11.68 -12.77
N LEU A 105 4.51 -10.72 -13.06
CA LEU A 105 5.90 -10.71 -12.56
C LEU A 105 5.91 -10.52 -11.03
N TRP A 106 5.07 -9.62 -10.51
CA TRP A 106 4.92 -9.43 -9.07
C TRP A 106 4.37 -10.67 -8.37
N ARG A 107 3.38 -11.36 -8.96
CA ARG A 107 2.83 -12.61 -8.42
C ARG A 107 3.86 -13.72 -8.36
N GLU A 108 4.63 -13.92 -9.44
CA GLU A 108 5.70 -14.92 -9.47
C GLU A 108 6.76 -14.63 -8.41
N MET A 109 7.19 -13.37 -8.28
CA MET A 109 8.12 -12.98 -7.24
C MET A 109 7.58 -13.27 -5.84
N ALA A 110 6.30 -12.97 -5.59
CA ALA A 110 5.65 -13.24 -4.33
C ALA A 110 5.57 -14.74 -4.01
N GLN A 111 5.28 -15.58 -5.00
CA GLN A 111 5.30 -17.04 -4.87
C GLN A 111 6.69 -17.56 -4.53
N ARG A 112 7.71 -17.08 -5.23
CA ARG A 112 9.11 -17.48 -5.00
C ARG A 112 9.62 -17.05 -3.62
N ALA A 113 9.11 -15.93 -3.11
CA ALA A 113 9.43 -15.41 -1.78
C ALA A 113 8.66 -16.11 -0.65
N ALA A 114 7.61 -16.86 -0.95
CA ALA A 114 6.72 -17.46 0.06
C ALA A 114 7.42 -18.35 1.12
N PRO A 115 8.51 -19.09 0.81
CA PRO A 115 9.23 -19.89 1.81
C PRO A 115 10.14 -19.08 2.74
N LEU A 116 10.42 -17.82 2.40
CA LEU A 116 11.35 -16.99 3.15
C LEU A 116 10.68 -16.45 4.43
N PRO A 117 11.33 -16.57 5.60
CA PRO A 117 10.80 -16.00 6.84
C PRO A 117 10.78 -14.48 6.79
N PHE A 118 9.91 -13.85 7.58
CA PHE A 118 9.87 -12.40 7.71
C PHE A 118 11.09 -11.87 8.51
N ARG A 119 11.72 -10.79 8.02
CA ARG A 119 12.76 -10.03 8.74
C ARG A 119 12.34 -8.56 8.91
N PRO A 120 12.24 -8.05 10.16
CA PRO A 120 11.85 -6.66 10.41
C PRO A 120 12.73 -5.61 9.72
N GLU A 121 14.04 -5.85 9.66
CA GLU A 121 15.03 -4.92 9.09
C GLU A 121 14.94 -4.82 7.56
N ARG A 122 14.30 -5.81 6.93
CA ARG A 122 14.06 -5.90 5.50
C ARG A 122 12.59 -6.22 5.22
N SER A 123 11.70 -5.46 5.84
CA SER A 123 10.26 -5.75 5.74
C SER A 123 9.76 -5.83 4.30
N ASP A 124 10.31 -5.03 3.40
CA ASP A 124 9.88 -5.02 1.99
C ASP A 124 10.32 -6.27 1.21
N ASP A 125 11.25 -7.04 1.76
CA ASP A 125 11.74 -8.31 1.20
C ASP A 125 10.96 -9.49 1.84
N HIS A 126 9.63 -9.42 1.78
CA HIS A 126 8.72 -10.50 2.16
C HIS A 126 7.64 -10.71 1.08
N ALA A 127 7.01 -11.90 1.03
CA ALA A 127 5.98 -12.19 0.02
C ALA A 127 4.76 -11.25 0.10
N ALA A 128 4.36 -10.85 1.31
CA ALA A 128 3.18 -10.02 1.53
C ALA A 128 3.17 -8.67 0.77
N PRO A 129 4.19 -7.80 0.87
CA PRO A 129 4.23 -6.55 0.11
C PRO A 129 4.24 -6.78 -1.41
N LEU A 130 4.76 -7.91 -1.90
CA LEU A 130 4.73 -8.26 -3.33
C LEU A 130 3.32 -8.63 -3.80
N TRP A 131 2.57 -9.40 -2.99
CA TRP A 131 1.16 -9.68 -3.27
C TRP A 131 0.31 -8.41 -3.27
N LEU A 132 0.58 -7.46 -2.36
CA LEU A 132 -0.05 -6.14 -2.38
C LEU A 132 0.25 -5.39 -3.69
N ARG A 133 1.49 -5.43 -4.19
CA ARG A 133 1.83 -4.81 -5.48
C ARG A 133 1.11 -5.46 -6.65
N ALA A 134 0.92 -6.78 -6.61
CA ALA A 134 0.24 -7.57 -7.63
C ALA A 134 -1.31 -7.48 -7.60
N GLY A 135 -1.88 -6.70 -6.69
CA GLY A 135 -3.32 -6.59 -6.51
C GLY A 135 -4.01 -7.82 -5.91
N ASP A 136 -3.25 -8.79 -5.39
CA ASP A 136 -3.81 -10.01 -4.78
C ASP A 136 -3.90 -9.84 -3.26
N TRP A 137 -4.97 -9.19 -2.83
CA TRP A 137 -5.20 -8.83 -1.43
C TRP A 137 -5.45 -10.05 -0.54
N SER A 138 -6.00 -11.13 -1.11
CA SER A 138 -6.23 -12.38 -0.38
C SER A 138 -4.90 -13.09 -0.11
N ALA A 139 -4.08 -13.26 -1.15
CA ALA A 139 -2.76 -13.88 -0.99
C ALA A 139 -1.85 -13.07 -0.07
N ALA A 140 -1.94 -11.73 -0.12
CA ALA A 140 -1.26 -10.85 0.83
C ALA A 140 -1.71 -11.14 2.27
N SER A 141 -3.03 -11.19 2.52
CA SER A 141 -3.58 -11.48 3.85
C SER A 141 -3.11 -12.83 4.39
N ASP A 142 -3.09 -13.87 3.55
CA ASP A 142 -2.63 -15.20 3.92
C ASP A 142 -1.13 -15.22 4.23
N ALA A 143 -0.31 -14.53 3.44
CA ALA A 143 1.12 -14.41 3.69
C ALA A 143 1.41 -13.66 5.00
N ILE A 144 0.65 -12.62 5.32
CA ILE A 144 0.79 -11.86 6.58
C ILE A 144 0.39 -12.72 7.77
N ALA A 145 -0.70 -13.49 7.66
CA ALA A 145 -1.20 -14.33 8.75
C ALA A 145 -0.20 -15.42 9.19
N ARG A 146 0.76 -15.78 8.33
CA ARG A 146 1.86 -16.71 8.64
C ARG A 146 2.99 -16.07 9.46
N ILE A 147 3.07 -14.74 9.53
CA ILE A 147 4.05 -14.05 10.35
C ILE A 147 3.60 -14.15 11.81
N GLU A 148 4.45 -14.71 12.66
CA GLU A 148 4.17 -14.80 14.09
C GLU A 148 3.97 -13.41 14.68
N SER A 149 2.90 -13.24 15.47
CA SER A 149 2.58 -11.97 16.12
C SER A 149 2.50 -10.77 15.16
N TRP A 150 2.14 -10.97 13.89
CA TRP A 150 2.11 -9.93 12.84
C TRP A 150 1.40 -8.64 13.29
N ARG A 151 0.34 -8.75 14.08
CA ARG A 151 -0.47 -7.61 14.57
C ARG A 151 0.30 -6.71 15.55
N ARG A 152 1.39 -7.20 16.14
CA ARG A 152 2.29 -6.44 17.04
C ARG A 152 3.51 -5.86 16.32
N ILE A 153 3.63 -6.08 15.01
CA ILE A 153 4.76 -5.62 14.20
C ILE A 153 4.23 -4.55 13.24
N PRO A 154 4.81 -3.33 13.22
CA PRO A 154 4.26 -2.21 12.46
C PRO A 154 4.08 -2.48 10.95
N ALA A 155 5.05 -3.13 10.31
CA ALA A 155 5.00 -3.38 8.86
C ALA A 155 3.90 -4.41 8.48
N PRO A 156 3.86 -5.62 9.05
CA PRO A 156 2.78 -6.57 8.80
C PRO A 156 1.38 -6.05 9.15
N LEU A 157 1.25 -5.27 10.23
CA LEU A 157 -0.02 -4.64 10.58
C LEU A 157 -0.48 -3.65 9.50
N ALA A 158 0.42 -2.81 8.99
CA ALA A 158 0.11 -1.88 7.91
C ALA A 158 -0.29 -2.59 6.62
N TRP A 159 0.38 -3.70 6.28
CA TRP A 159 0.01 -4.51 5.11
C TRP A 159 -1.36 -5.14 5.26
N MET A 160 -1.71 -5.66 6.46
CA MET A 160 -3.03 -6.26 6.68
C MET A 160 -4.12 -5.18 6.63
N ALA A 161 -3.87 -4.00 7.20
CA ALA A 161 -4.80 -2.88 7.12
C ALA A 161 -5.07 -2.47 5.66
N GLU A 162 -4.04 -2.42 4.81
CA GLU A 162 -4.21 -2.18 3.39
C GLU A 162 -4.97 -3.30 2.68
N ALA A 163 -4.59 -4.56 2.89
CA ALA A 163 -5.26 -5.70 2.27
C ALA A 163 -6.75 -5.74 2.62
N ARG A 164 -7.10 -5.49 3.89
CA ARG A 164 -8.49 -5.41 4.35
C ARG A 164 -9.23 -4.23 3.76
N TYR A 165 -8.59 -3.07 3.66
CA TYR A 165 -9.15 -1.91 2.99
C TYR A 165 -9.48 -2.21 1.53
N ARG A 166 -8.59 -2.87 0.79
CA ARG A 166 -8.82 -3.17 -0.64
C ARG A 166 -9.95 -4.16 -0.89
N VAL A 167 -10.37 -4.94 0.11
CA VAL A 167 -11.44 -5.95 -0.01
C VAL A 167 -12.76 -5.46 0.59
N HIS A 168 -12.72 -4.69 1.67
CA HIS A 168 -13.88 -4.31 2.48
C HIS A 168 -13.99 -2.80 2.74
N ASP A 169 -13.24 -1.99 2.00
CA ASP A 169 -13.08 -0.55 2.23
C ASP A 169 -12.72 -0.25 3.70
N LEU A 170 -13.05 0.96 4.18
CA LEU A 170 -12.75 1.35 5.56
C LEU A 170 -13.46 0.50 6.61
N ASP A 171 -14.61 -0.10 6.28
CA ASP A 171 -15.37 -0.89 7.24
C ASP A 171 -14.57 -2.07 7.80
N GLY A 172 -13.70 -2.68 7.00
CA GLY A 172 -12.81 -3.76 7.44
C GLY A 172 -11.44 -3.30 7.96
N ALA A 173 -11.12 -2.00 7.87
CA ALA A 173 -9.77 -1.49 8.14
C ALA A 173 -9.66 -0.64 9.41
N TRP A 174 -10.74 -0.03 9.89
CA TRP A 174 -10.72 0.91 11.03
C TRP A 174 -10.01 0.38 12.28
N GLY A 175 -10.30 -0.85 12.70
CA GLY A 175 -9.67 -1.44 13.87
C GLY A 175 -8.15 -1.57 13.71
N LEU A 176 -7.69 -2.02 12.54
CA LEU A 176 -6.26 -2.17 12.22
C LEU A 176 -5.56 -0.82 12.05
N LEU A 177 -6.23 0.17 11.48
CA LEU A 177 -5.74 1.53 11.36
C LEU A 177 -5.55 2.19 12.74
N ALA A 178 -6.47 1.94 13.68
CA ALA A 178 -6.35 2.44 15.05
C ALA A 178 -5.13 1.83 15.76
N GLU A 179 -4.96 0.51 15.65
CA GLU A 179 -3.78 -0.16 16.20
C GLU A 179 -2.48 0.29 15.57
N LEU A 180 -2.48 0.52 14.26
CA LEU A 180 -1.30 1.01 13.55
C LEU A 180 -0.93 2.42 14.02
N ALA A 181 -1.92 3.29 14.24
CA ALA A 181 -1.69 4.62 14.78
C ALA A 181 -1.03 4.58 16.17
N TRP A 182 -1.44 3.64 17.03
CA TRP A 182 -0.82 3.45 18.35
C TRP A 182 0.59 2.85 18.26
N LEU A 183 0.77 1.87 17.37
CA LEU A 183 2.01 1.11 17.28
C LEU A 183 3.11 1.86 16.49
N SER A 184 2.73 2.59 15.44
CA SER A 184 3.62 3.39 14.60
C SER A 184 2.83 4.47 13.85
N ALA A 185 2.76 5.65 14.46
CA ALA A 185 2.12 6.82 13.88
C ALA A 185 2.68 7.19 12.49
N GLU A 186 3.99 6.99 12.26
CA GLU A 186 4.64 7.20 10.96
C GLU A 186 4.10 6.26 9.88
N ARG A 187 3.94 4.96 10.17
CA ARG A 187 3.40 4.00 9.19
C ARG A 187 1.91 4.21 8.97
N PHE A 188 1.18 4.63 10.00
CA PHE A 188 -0.19 5.09 9.85
C PHE A 188 -0.28 6.29 8.89
N ASP A 189 0.59 7.30 9.06
CA ASP A 189 0.65 8.45 8.15
C ASP A 189 0.95 8.04 6.71
N GLN A 190 1.97 7.20 6.51
CA GLN A 190 2.34 6.69 5.17
C GLN A 190 1.20 5.88 4.53
N LEU A 191 0.55 5.00 5.30
CA LEU A 191 -0.53 4.18 4.79
C LEU A 191 -1.74 5.03 4.41
N THR A 192 -2.19 5.95 5.27
CA THR A 192 -3.35 6.80 4.98
C THR A 192 -3.14 7.65 3.72
N LYS A 193 -1.92 8.18 3.51
CA LYS A 193 -1.53 8.85 2.25
C LYS A 193 -1.57 7.92 1.04
N ARG A 194 -1.14 6.66 1.19
CA ARG A 194 -1.16 5.67 0.10
C ARG A 194 -2.57 5.22 -0.26
N LEU A 195 -3.46 5.06 0.73
CA LEU A 195 -4.85 4.70 0.49
C LEU A 195 -5.60 5.82 -0.24
N ALA A 196 -5.28 7.09 0.06
CA ALA A 196 -5.90 8.28 -0.52
C ALA A 196 -7.44 8.23 -0.45
N ASP A 197 -7.96 7.66 0.65
CA ASP A 197 -9.39 7.53 0.86
C ASP A 197 -10.01 8.90 1.20
N PRO A 198 -11.06 9.36 0.49
CA PRO A 198 -11.63 10.69 0.70
C PRO A 198 -12.14 10.93 2.12
N LEU A 199 -12.66 9.91 2.81
CA LEU A 199 -13.11 10.05 4.19
C LEU A 199 -11.92 10.19 5.14
N LEU A 200 -10.88 9.37 4.97
CA LEU A 200 -9.66 9.49 5.78
C LEU A 200 -8.99 10.85 5.56
N GLU A 201 -8.87 11.32 4.32
CA GLU A 201 -8.26 12.62 4.02
C GLU A 201 -9.02 13.77 4.68
N ARG A 202 -10.36 13.74 4.61
CA ARG A 202 -11.19 14.77 5.24
C ARG A 202 -11.07 14.76 6.75
N LEU A 203 -11.10 13.57 7.37
CA LEU A 203 -10.91 13.43 8.82
C LEU A 203 -9.50 13.86 9.23
N ARG A 204 -8.49 13.53 8.44
CA ARG A 204 -7.10 13.89 8.71
C ARG A 204 -6.90 15.40 8.67
N LYS A 205 -7.40 16.08 7.64
CA LYS A 205 -7.36 17.55 7.56
C LYS A 205 -8.05 18.22 8.75
N ALA A 206 -9.19 17.68 9.18
CA ALA A 206 -9.90 18.21 10.34
C ALA A 206 -9.17 17.92 11.66
N PHE A 207 -8.53 16.76 11.80
CA PHE A 207 -7.67 16.44 12.94
C PHE A 207 -6.51 17.43 13.03
N ASP A 208 -5.74 17.60 11.95
CA ASP A 208 -4.58 18.49 11.92
C ASP A 208 -4.97 19.96 12.21
N ALA A 209 -6.21 20.37 11.91
CA ALA A 209 -6.71 21.72 12.15
C ALA A 209 -7.28 21.96 13.55
N THR A 210 -7.72 20.91 14.26
CA THR A 210 -8.51 21.04 15.50
C THR A 210 -7.91 20.34 16.70
N PHE A 211 -7.02 19.38 16.49
CA PHE A 211 -6.38 18.66 17.58
C PHE A 211 -5.23 19.48 18.16
N GLU A 212 -5.30 19.73 19.45
CA GLU A 212 -4.24 20.41 20.22
C GLU A 212 -3.24 19.37 20.72
N GLY A 213 -2.15 19.18 19.97
CA GLY A 213 -1.06 18.26 20.30
C GLY A 213 0.32 18.92 20.22
N HIS A 214 1.36 18.11 20.03
CA HIS A 214 2.74 18.57 19.87
C HIS A 214 3.03 19.15 18.47
N GLY A 215 2.12 18.97 17.51
CA GLY A 215 2.26 19.42 16.13
C GLY A 215 3.15 18.51 15.28
N ASP A 216 3.38 17.27 15.69
CA ASP A 216 4.19 16.30 14.96
C ASP A 216 3.46 14.98 14.70
N VAL A 217 4.10 14.09 13.93
CA VAL A 217 3.49 12.83 13.48
C VAL A 217 3.01 11.94 14.64
N ARG A 218 3.58 12.06 15.84
CA ARG A 218 3.21 11.24 17.01
C ARG A 218 1.81 11.56 17.51
N ASP A 219 1.30 12.76 17.25
CA ASP A 219 -0.07 13.13 17.61
C ASP A 219 -1.10 12.23 16.90
N LEU A 220 -0.75 11.61 15.77
CA LEU A 220 -1.65 10.69 15.06
C LEU A 220 -2.03 9.45 15.87
N ALA A 221 -1.29 9.12 16.93
CA ALA A 221 -1.74 8.09 17.87
C ALA A 221 -3.10 8.44 18.52
N TRP A 222 -3.44 9.73 18.63
CA TRP A 222 -4.72 10.24 19.14
C TRP A 222 -5.83 10.29 18.09
N PHE A 223 -5.48 10.16 16.80
CA PHE A 223 -6.44 10.24 15.70
C PHE A 223 -7.65 9.29 15.88
N PRO A 224 -7.49 8.01 16.27
CA PRO A 224 -8.64 7.12 16.46
C PRO A 224 -9.60 7.58 17.56
N ALA A 225 -9.07 8.14 18.65
CA ALA A 225 -9.87 8.68 19.74
C ALA A 225 -10.62 9.95 19.31
N TRP A 226 -9.93 10.88 18.64
CA TRP A 226 -10.55 12.08 18.09
C TRP A 226 -11.62 11.75 17.04
N VAL A 227 -11.41 10.75 16.19
CA VAL A 227 -12.43 10.32 15.21
C VAL A 227 -13.74 9.91 15.90
N LEU A 228 -13.70 9.34 17.11
CA LEU A 228 -14.93 9.00 17.85
C LEU A 228 -15.69 10.22 18.38
N THR A 229 -15.04 11.38 18.55
CA THR A 229 -15.74 12.63 18.90
C THR A 229 -16.48 13.18 17.69
N GLU A 230 -15.83 13.18 16.51
CA GLU A 230 -16.40 13.68 15.26
C GLU A 230 -17.41 12.72 14.61
N LYS A 231 -17.17 11.41 14.72
CA LYS A 231 -17.97 10.34 14.12
C LYS A 231 -18.27 9.21 15.11
N PRO A 232 -19.19 9.43 16.07
CA PRO A 232 -19.63 8.39 17.00
C PRO A 232 -20.13 7.10 16.34
N GLY A 233 -20.68 7.19 15.12
CA GLY A 233 -21.15 6.04 14.34
C GLY A 233 -20.08 5.00 14.03
N LEU A 234 -18.79 5.36 14.10
CA LEU A 234 -17.66 4.43 13.89
C LEU A 234 -17.31 3.60 15.12
N SER A 235 -18.06 3.75 16.22
CA SER A 235 -17.79 3.03 17.49
C SER A 235 -17.69 1.51 17.31
N ARG A 236 -18.50 0.92 16.42
CA ARG A 236 -18.47 -0.53 16.20
C ARG A 236 -17.16 -0.95 15.55
N GLN A 237 -16.80 -0.32 14.43
CA GLN A 237 -15.61 -0.64 13.63
C GLN A 237 -14.32 -0.34 14.40
N LEU A 238 -14.24 0.81 15.08
CA LEU A 238 -13.09 1.14 15.94
C LEU A 238 -13.04 0.23 17.18
N GLY A 239 -14.17 -0.26 17.65
CA GLY A 239 -14.26 -1.23 18.74
C GLY A 239 -13.60 -2.58 18.43
N GLU A 240 -13.44 -2.94 17.16
CA GLU A 240 -12.77 -4.17 16.71
C GLU A 240 -11.24 -4.12 16.89
N ALA A 241 -10.68 -2.95 17.17
CA ALA A 241 -9.27 -2.80 17.50
C ALA A 241 -8.92 -3.67 18.71
N GLN A 242 -7.78 -4.35 18.69
CA GLN A 242 -7.19 -5.07 19.81
C GLN A 242 -6.34 -4.16 20.68
N ARG A 243 -6.14 -4.56 21.95
CA ARG A 243 -5.25 -3.84 22.86
C ARG A 243 -3.80 -4.13 22.48
N CYS A 244 -2.96 -3.10 22.45
CA CYS A 244 -1.59 -3.24 21.96
C CYS A 244 -0.56 -2.76 22.98
N LEU A 245 -0.50 -1.45 23.23
CA LEU A 245 0.57 -0.83 24.00
C LEU A 245 0.10 -0.21 25.31
N HIS A 246 -1.21 -0.10 25.53
CA HIS A 246 -1.81 0.55 26.69
C HIS A 246 -1.34 2.01 26.86
N THR A 247 -1.05 2.69 25.76
CA THR A 247 -0.67 4.10 25.76
C THR A 247 -1.87 4.99 26.07
N GLU A 248 -1.62 6.24 26.48
CA GLU A 248 -2.70 7.20 26.77
C GLU A 248 -3.68 7.39 25.59
N PRO A 249 -3.24 7.49 24.31
CA PRO A 249 -4.17 7.56 23.18
C PRO A 249 -5.07 6.33 23.02
N GLU A 250 -4.52 5.12 23.24
CA GLU A 250 -5.29 3.87 23.21
C GLU A 250 -6.35 3.90 24.31
N GLN A 251 -5.95 4.23 25.55
CA GLN A 251 -6.85 4.29 26.70
C GLN A 251 -7.97 5.32 26.48
N ALA A 252 -7.64 6.48 25.93
CA ALA A 252 -8.62 7.52 25.61
C ALA A 252 -9.66 7.04 24.59
N MET A 253 -9.25 6.33 23.53
CA MET A 253 -10.20 5.74 22.58
C MET A 253 -11.12 4.72 23.28
N ARG A 254 -10.58 3.87 24.14
CA ARG A 254 -11.38 2.88 24.89
C ARG A 254 -12.40 3.56 25.82
N LEU A 255 -11.98 4.60 26.54
CA LEU A 255 -12.87 5.39 27.39
C LEU A 255 -14.00 6.03 26.58
N LEU A 256 -13.70 6.55 25.39
CA LEU A 256 -14.72 7.11 24.49
C LEU A 256 -15.71 6.03 23.98
N LEU A 257 -15.24 4.85 23.62
CA LEU A 257 -16.12 3.73 23.24
C LEU A 257 -17.06 3.32 24.37
N GLU A 258 -16.55 3.26 25.60
CA GLU A 258 -17.35 2.98 26.79
C GLU A 258 -18.38 4.07 27.04
N LEU A 259 -17.99 5.35 26.98
CA LEU A 259 -18.88 6.50 27.10
C LEU A 259 -20.02 6.43 26.09
N LEU A 260 -19.69 6.21 24.81
CA LEU A 260 -20.64 6.07 23.71
C LEU A 260 -21.57 4.86 23.87
N GLY A 261 -21.09 3.79 24.50
CA GLY A 261 -21.90 2.64 24.88
C GLY A 261 -22.90 2.97 25.98
N LEU A 262 -22.44 3.62 27.05
CA LEU A 262 -23.26 4.01 28.21
C LEU A 262 -24.34 5.04 27.84
N GLU A 263 -24.01 6.01 26.98
CA GLU A 263 -24.97 7.00 26.47
C GLU A 263 -26.10 6.34 25.69
N ARG A 264 -25.79 5.39 24.80
CA ARG A 264 -26.80 4.62 24.06
C ARG A 264 -27.70 3.77 24.97
N GLN A 265 -27.21 3.37 26.14
CA GLN A 265 -27.96 2.59 27.13
C GLN A 265 -28.74 3.46 28.13
N GLY A 266 -28.65 4.80 28.06
CA GLY A 266 -29.30 5.71 29.02
C GLY A 266 -28.71 5.69 30.44
N ARG A 267 -27.49 5.16 30.63
CA ARG A 267 -26.84 5.01 31.94
C ARG A 267 -26.13 6.30 32.40
N HIS A 268 -26.89 7.38 32.54
CA HIS A 268 -26.34 8.73 32.76
C HIS A 268 -25.46 8.87 34.02
N HIS A 269 -25.73 8.12 35.09
CA HIS A 269 -24.92 8.16 36.31
C HIS A 269 -23.47 7.69 36.07
N ASP A 270 -23.30 6.62 35.29
CA ASP A 270 -21.98 6.04 34.98
C ASP A 270 -21.19 6.89 33.97
N VAL A 271 -21.90 7.65 33.13
CA VAL A 271 -21.32 8.59 32.17
C VAL A 271 -20.54 9.69 32.90
N VAL A 272 -21.01 10.19 34.05
CA VAL A 272 -20.33 11.27 34.78
C VAL A 272 -18.92 10.84 35.23
N ALA A 273 -18.78 9.64 35.79
CA ALA A 273 -17.49 9.12 36.22
C ALA A 273 -16.51 8.95 35.03
N ARG A 274 -17.01 8.46 33.90
CA ARG A 274 -16.18 8.26 32.69
C ARG A 274 -15.82 9.58 31.99
N ARG A 275 -16.71 10.58 32.03
CA ARG A 275 -16.43 11.95 31.55
C ARG A 275 -15.31 12.60 32.36
N LYS A 276 -15.31 12.40 33.68
CA LYS A 276 -14.21 12.85 34.55
C LYS A 276 -12.89 12.18 34.15
N ALA A 277 -12.88 10.86 33.97
CA ALA A 277 -11.68 10.14 33.55
C ALA A 277 -11.13 10.62 32.20
N LEU A 278 -12.00 10.89 31.21
CA LEU A 278 -11.59 11.44 29.92
C LEU A 278 -11.01 12.85 30.05
N ARG A 279 -11.63 13.71 30.86
CA ARG A 279 -11.14 15.08 31.11
C ARG A 279 -9.78 15.07 31.79
N ASP A 280 -9.60 14.21 32.79
CA ASP A 280 -8.36 14.11 33.54
C ASP A 280 -7.23 13.49 32.68
N ALA A 281 -7.57 12.65 31.68
CA ALA A 281 -6.62 12.10 30.72
C ALA A 281 -6.23 13.07 29.59
N HIS A 282 -7.19 13.73 28.95
CA HIS A 282 -6.91 14.69 27.87
C HIS A 282 -7.98 15.79 27.76
N PRO A 283 -7.75 16.98 28.35
CA PRO A 283 -8.73 18.07 28.40
C PRO A 283 -9.26 18.52 27.03
N SER A 284 -8.40 18.66 26.03
CA SER A 284 -8.84 19.12 24.68
C SER A 284 -9.71 18.09 23.96
N LEU A 285 -9.44 16.79 24.12
CA LEU A 285 -10.25 15.71 23.58
C LEU A 285 -11.61 15.63 24.29
N TYR A 286 -11.64 15.85 25.60
CA TYR A 286 -12.89 15.98 26.35
C TYR A 286 -13.72 17.17 25.87
N ALA A 287 -13.10 18.32 25.63
CA ALA A 287 -13.78 19.50 25.10
C ALA A 287 -14.37 19.24 23.71
N ALA A 288 -13.63 18.55 22.83
CA ALA A 288 -14.13 18.12 21.52
C ALA A 288 -15.33 17.17 21.64
N TYR A 289 -15.24 16.17 22.54
CA TYR A 289 -16.35 15.28 22.83
C TYR A 289 -17.60 16.03 23.33
N LEU A 290 -17.46 17.02 24.22
CA LEU A 290 -18.59 17.81 24.71
C LEU A 290 -19.25 18.69 23.63
N LYS A 291 -18.49 19.21 22.66
CA LYS A 291 -19.04 20.04 21.58
C LYS A 291 -20.01 19.28 20.67
N THR A 292 -19.94 17.95 20.66
CA THR A 292 -20.74 17.09 19.78
C THR A 292 -21.88 16.37 20.51
N ARG A 293 -22.20 16.78 21.75
CA ARG A 293 -23.24 16.17 22.60
C ARG A 293 -24.32 17.16 23.01
#